data_AF-G0WDL0-F1
#
_entry.id   AF-G0WDL0-F1
#
_cell.length_a   1.000
_cell.length_b   1.000
_cell.length_c   1.000
_cell.angle_alpha   90.00
_cell.angle_beta   90.00
_cell.angle_gamma   90.00
#
_symmetry.space_group_name_H-M   'P 1'
#
loop_
_entity.id
_entity.type
_entity.pdbx_description
1 polymer ?
#
loop_
_entity_poly.entity_id
_entity_poly.type
_entity_poly.pdbx_seq_one_letter_code
_entity_poly.pdbx_strand_id
1 'polypeptide(L)'
;MKQEELDVYEENLKALKRSVLDIITENRKRADQEVKEKSQSSKPKVYDIKAVEDDDNHHTDYDGLGDFSNEEEKRKFKLMNYTIREYEEWDKQQKDKQRKRVDGSDLTELATFTYEKELSKLNSKLENISHEQKHQIGVNTRNGKLNVKDEERLLNNLVNNLNETAKKRYMVRKKKLQSKASSDIAGNYFKDKNKQFNEKLERELKERDNGGD
;
A
#
# COMPACT_ATOMS: atom_id res chain seq x y z
N MET A 1 48.50 -10.93 15.36
CA MET A 1 48.22 -9.67 14.65
C MET A 1 49.47 -8.82 14.72
N LYS A 2 49.99 -8.39 13.58
CA LYS A 2 51.17 -7.53 13.53
C LYS A 2 50.76 -6.10 13.88
N GLN A 3 51.58 -5.36 14.62
CA GLN A 3 51.28 -3.99 15.05
C GLN A 3 50.91 -3.09 13.85
N GLU A 4 51.55 -3.31 12.70
CA GLU A 4 51.28 -2.59 11.45
C GLU A 4 49.83 -2.77 10.94
N GLU A 5 49.20 -3.93 11.17
CA GLU A 5 47.82 -4.16 10.75
C GLU A 5 46.85 -3.35 11.62
N LEU A 6 47.15 -3.21 12.92
CA LEU A 6 46.32 -2.48 13.87
C LEU A 6 46.30 -0.98 13.55
N ASP A 7 47.46 -0.42 13.21
CA ASP A 7 47.61 1.00 12.86
C ASP A 7 46.82 1.35 11.59
N VAL A 8 46.85 0.47 10.58
CA VAL A 8 46.06 0.63 9.35
C VAL A 8 44.55 0.60 9.63
N TYR A 9 44.08 -0.27 10.54
CA TYR A 9 42.67 -0.29 10.93
C TYR A 9 42.26 0.98 11.68
N GLU A 10 43.12 1.53 12.53
CA GLU A 10 42.84 2.79 13.22
C GLU A 10 42.74 3.98 12.27
N GLU A 11 43.63 4.07 11.27
CA GLU A 11 43.56 5.12 10.25
C GLU A 11 42.29 5.02 9.42
N ASN A 12 41.92 3.81 8.99
CA ASN A 12 40.68 3.56 8.26
C ASN A 12 39.44 3.93 9.08
N LEU A 13 39.43 3.64 10.38
CA LEU A 13 38.33 4.03 11.27
C LEU A 13 38.23 5.56 11.41
N LYS A 14 39.37 6.25 11.52
CA LYS A 14 39.41 7.73 11.60
C LYS A 14 38.93 8.36 10.28
N ALA A 15 39.33 7.82 9.13
CA ALA A 15 38.87 8.27 7.82
C ALA A 15 37.36 8.07 7.65
N LEU A 16 36.84 6.91 8.07
CA LEU A 16 35.41 6.61 8.00
C LEU A 16 34.59 7.55 8.89
N LYS A 17 35.05 7.83 10.11
CA LYS A 17 34.39 8.80 11.02
C LYS A 17 34.32 10.20 10.42
N ARG A 18 35.37 10.65 9.71
CA ARG A 18 35.37 11.94 9.01
C ARG A 18 34.36 11.95 7.87
N SER A 19 34.35 10.90 7.04
CA SER A 19 33.40 10.76 5.93
C SER A 19 31.93 10.77 6.40
N VAL A 20 31.62 10.10 7.52
CA VAL A 20 30.28 10.11 8.11
C VAL A 20 29.86 11.53 8.53
N LEU A 21 30.76 12.29 9.15
CA LEU A 21 30.47 13.68 9.53
C LEU A 21 30.26 14.57 8.30
N ASP A 22 31.06 14.40 7.25
CA ASP A 22 30.92 15.15 6.00
C ASP A 22 29.54 14.88 5.37
N ILE A 23 29.13 13.60 5.27
CA ILE A 23 27.81 13.21 4.75
C ILE A 23 26.67 13.82 5.58
N ILE A 24 26.77 13.79 6.91
CA ILE A 24 25.76 14.38 7.79
C ILE A 24 25.64 15.88 7.54
N THR A 25 26.77 16.59 7.41
CA THR A 25 26.74 18.04 7.15
C THR A 25 26.20 18.37 5.75
N GLU A 26 26.52 17.56 4.74
CA GLU A 26 26.01 17.73 3.38
C GLU A 26 24.50 17.49 3.32
N ASN A 27 24.01 16.43 3.96
CA ASN A 27 22.59 16.13 4.04
C ASN A 27 21.81 17.25 4.76
N ARG A 28 22.37 17.81 5.83
CA ARG A 28 21.76 18.94 6.54
C ARG A 28 21.67 20.18 5.65
N LYS A 29 22.72 20.50 4.88
CA LYS A 29 22.71 21.62 3.93
C LYS A 29 21.67 21.43 2.83
N ARG A 30 21.55 20.21 2.27
CA ARG A 30 20.55 19.90 1.25
C ARG A 30 19.12 20.02 1.79
N ALA A 31 18.88 19.55 3.01
CA ALA A 31 17.58 19.72 3.67
C ALA A 31 17.23 21.21 3.89
N ASP A 32 18.18 22.01 4.37
CA ASP A 32 17.98 23.46 4.56
C ASP A 32 17.72 24.19 3.23
N GLN A 33 18.36 23.75 2.14
CA GLN A 33 18.15 24.29 0.80
C GLN A 33 16.76 23.94 0.26
N GLU A 34 16.31 22.70 0.43
CA GLU A 34 14.96 22.26 0.01
C GLU A 34 13.85 23.06 0.74
N VAL A 35 14.04 23.36 2.02
CA VAL A 35 13.11 24.19 2.80
C VAL A 35 13.08 25.64 2.28
N LYS A 36 14.25 26.20 1.93
CA LYS A 36 14.34 27.54 1.33
C LYS A 36 13.68 27.60 -0.04
N GLU A 37 13.89 26.61 -0.90
CA GLU A 37 13.27 26.56 -2.22
C GLU A 37 11.75 26.44 -2.13
N LYS A 38 11.24 25.57 -1.24
CA LYS A 38 9.79 25.44 -0.99
C LYS A 38 9.17 26.73 -0.45
N SER A 39 9.87 27.46 0.43
CA SER A 39 9.36 28.75 0.94
C SER A 39 9.41 29.88 -0.09
N GLN A 40 10.38 29.87 -1.01
CA GLN A 40 10.46 30.84 -2.12
C GLN A 40 9.46 30.55 -3.24
N SER A 41 9.14 29.28 -3.51
CA SER A 41 8.13 28.89 -4.50
C SER A 41 6.68 28.92 -3.98
N SER A 42 6.47 29.30 -2.71
CA SER A 42 5.15 29.22 -2.03
C SER A 42 4.24 30.45 -2.25
N LYS A 43 4.67 31.49 -2.96
CA LYS A 43 3.74 32.58 -3.32
C LYS A 43 3.04 32.21 -4.64
N PRO A 44 1.72 31.93 -4.62
CA PRO A 44 1.00 31.63 -5.85
C PRO A 44 1.04 32.85 -6.77
N LYS A 45 1.36 32.62 -8.05
CA LYS A 45 1.33 33.64 -9.09
C LYS A 45 -0.14 33.93 -9.40
N VAL A 46 -0.69 34.96 -8.75
CA VAL A 46 -2.07 35.42 -8.96
C VAL A 46 -2.15 36.01 -10.37
N TYR A 47 -2.99 35.41 -11.22
CA TYR A 47 -3.41 36.03 -12.46
C TYR A 47 -4.51 37.04 -12.10
N ASP A 48 -4.25 38.34 -12.29
CA ASP A 48 -5.27 39.37 -12.18
C ASP A 48 -6.29 39.18 -13.32
N ILE A 49 -7.41 38.55 -13.00
CA ILE A 49 -8.59 38.57 -13.86
C ILE A 49 -9.22 39.95 -13.67
N LYS A 50 -9.04 40.84 -14.65
CA LYS A 50 -9.76 42.11 -14.67
C LYS A 50 -11.26 41.80 -14.62
N ALA A 51 -11.91 42.27 -13.57
CA ALA A 51 -13.35 42.19 -13.39
C ALA A 51 -14.01 42.84 -14.62
N VAL A 52 -14.73 42.02 -15.39
CA VAL A 52 -15.80 42.51 -16.23
C VAL A 52 -16.96 42.70 -15.27
N GLU A 53 -17.30 43.95 -15.03
CA GLU A 53 -18.57 44.35 -14.44
C GLU A 53 -19.68 43.76 -15.31
N ASP A 54 -20.51 42.89 -14.74
CA ASP A 54 -21.94 42.94 -14.99
C ASP A 54 -22.68 42.32 -13.78
N ASP A 55 -23.44 43.22 -13.19
CA ASP A 55 -24.61 43.12 -12.34
C ASP A 55 -25.28 41.72 -12.29
N ASP A 56 -25.37 41.15 -11.09
CA ASP A 56 -26.66 40.73 -10.50
C ASP A 56 -26.42 40.04 -9.14
N ASN A 57 -26.45 40.87 -8.11
CA ASN A 57 -27.12 40.65 -6.83
C ASN A 57 -27.50 39.19 -6.46
N HIS A 58 -26.64 38.47 -5.72
CA HIS A 58 -27.11 37.47 -4.77
C HIS A 58 -26.21 37.35 -3.54
N HIS A 59 -26.86 37.57 -2.40
CA HIS A 59 -26.41 37.49 -1.02
C HIS A 59 -25.62 36.20 -0.73
N THR A 60 -24.54 36.37 0.04
CA THR A 60 -23.80 35.31 0.72
C THR A 60 -24.68 34.62 1.75
N ASP A 61 -24.99 33.33 1.55
CA ASP A 61 -25.38 32.43 2.63
C ASP A 61 -24.62 31.10 2.48
N TYR A 62 -23.82 30.81 3.51
CA TYR A 62 -23.04 29.60 3.70
C TYR A 62 -23.96 28.43 4.04
N ASP A 63 -24.71 27.91 3.06
CA ASP A 63 -25.29 26.55 3.07
C ASP A 63 -25.90 26.21 1.68
N GLY A 64 -25.04 26.14 0.66
CA GLY A 64 -25.46 26.06 -0.75
C GLY A 64 -25.37 24.66 -1.35
N LEU A 65 -26.18 23.70 -0.91
CA LEU A 65 -26.63 22.63 -1.79
C LEU A 65 -27.57 23.27 -2.82
N GLY A 66 -26.97 23.93 -3.83
CA GLY A 66 -27.69 24.35 -5.01
C GLY A 66 -28.42 23.13 -5.56
N ASP A 67 -29.73 23.26 -5.75
CA ASP A 67 -30.56 22.22 -6.33
C ASP A 67 -30.15 22.02 -7.79
N PHE A 68 -29.08 21.26 -8.00
CA PHE A 68 -28.70 20.84 -9.34
C PHE A 68 -29.75 19.81 -9.76
N SER A 69 -30.71 20.28 -10.56
CA SER A 69 -31.79 19.49 -11.13
C SER A 69 -31.31 18.42 -12.11
N ASN A 70 -30.02 18.45 -12.48
CA ASN A 70 -29.42 17.54 -13.45
C ASN A 70 -28.20 16.79 -12.86
N GLU A 71 -28.20 15.46 -12.99
CA GLU A 71 -27.17 14.61 -12.38
C GLU A 71 -25.80 14.76 -13.07
N GLU A 72 -25.79 15.19 -14.32
CA GLU A 72 -24.56 15.52 -15.05
C GLU A 72 -23.86 16.76 -14.48
N GLU A 73 -24.60 17.78 -14.05
CA GLU A 73 -24.02 18.99 -13.45
C GLU A 73 -23.47 18.72 -12.06
N LYS A 74 -24.15 17.90 -11.26
CA LYS A 74 -23.62 17.39 -9.97
C LYS A 74 -22.30 16.64 -10.19
N ARG A 75 -22.22 15.79 -11.22
CA ARG A 75 -20.98 15.07 -11.55
C ARG A 75 -19.89 16.03 -12.01
N LYS A 76 -20.20 16.98 -12.89
CA LYS A 76 -19.24 17.95 -13.42
C LYS A 76 -18.68 18.87 -12.32
N PHE A 77 -19.54 19.34 -11.40
CA PHE A 77 -19.15 20.12 -10.24
C PHE A 77 -18.30 19.31 -9.26
N LYS A 78 -18.66 18.04 -9.00
CA LYS A 78 -17.86 17.13 -8.17
C LYS A 78 -16.52 16.77 -8.80
N LEU A 79 -16.45 16.66 -10.14
CA LEU A 79 -15.18 16.47 -10.86
C LEU A 79 -14.23 17.66 -10.74
N MET A 80 -14.77 18.88 -10.62
CA MET A 80 -13.99 20.12 -10.54
C MET A 80 -13.60 20.49 -9.10
N ASN A 81 -14.33 19.98 -8.10
CA ASN A 81 -14.19 20.35 -6.69
C ASN A 81 -13.93 19.14 -5.79
N TYR A 82 -12.88 18.38 -6.07
CA TYR A 82 -12.40 17.37 -5.12
C TYR A 82 -11.65 18.05 -3.97
N THR A 83 -12.02 17.68 -2.75
CA THR A 83 -11.26 18.07 -1.55
C THR A 83 -9.90 17.37 -1.53
N ILE A 84 -8.91 17.96 -0.85
CA ILE A 84 -7.57 17.36 -0.70
C ILE A 84 -7.67 15.94 -0.10
N ARG A 85 -8.60 15.71 0.84
CA ARG A 85 -8.86 14.39 1.42
C ARG A 85 -9.36 13.38 0.40
N GLU A 86 -10.26 13.78 -0.50
CA GLU A 86 -10.75 12.91 -1.58
C GLU A 86 -9.65 12.59 -2.59
N TYR A 87 -8.71 13.51 -2.85
CA TYR A 87 -7.53 13.24 -3.66
C TYR A 87 -6.57 12.25 -2.98
N GLU A 88 -6.32 12.40 -1.68
CA GLU A 88 -5.49 11.46 -0.91
C GLU A 88 -6.11 10.06 -0.88
N GLU A 89 -7.44 9.97 -0.70
CA GLU A 89 -8.16 8.70 -0.77
C GLU A 89 -8.13 8.10 -2.17
N TRP A 90 -8.28 8.91 -3.21
CA TRP A 90 -8.19 8.46 -4.60
C TRP A 90 -6.78 7.96 -4.94
N ASP A 91 -5.73 8.68 -4.56
CA ASP A 91 -4.34 8.26 -4.77
C ASP A 91 -4.01 6.96 -4.03
N LYS A 92 -4.50 6.82 -2.80
CA LYS A 92 -4.41 5.56 -2.04
C LYS A 92 -5.11 4.40 -2.77
N GLN A 93 -6.32 4.65 -3.30
CA GLN A 93 -7.03 3.66 -4.10
C GLN A 93 -6.32 3.31 -5.42
N GLN A 94 -5.65 4.27 -6.07
CA GLN A 94 -4.88 4.02 -7.29
C GLN A 94 -3.63 3.20 -7.01
N LYS A 95 -2.89 3.51 -5.94
CA LYS A 95 -1.74 2.72 -5.49
C LYS A 95 -2.14 1.28 -5.17
N ASP A 96 -3.28 1.08 -4.53
CA ASP A 96 -3.82 -0.25 -4.24
C ASP A 96 -4.31 -1.00 -5.50
N LYS A 97 -4.75 -0.30 -6.54
CA LYS A 97 -5.13 -0.89 -7.83
C LYS A 97 -3.91 -1.31 -8.64
N GLN A 98 -2.87 -0.48 -8.70
CA GLN A 98 -1.60 -0.81 -9.36
C GLN A 98 -0.97 -2.06 -8.73
N ARG A 99 -1.01 -2.18 -7.40
CA ARG A 99 -0.53 -3.37 -6.66
C ARG A 99 -1.34 -4.65 -6.91
N LYS A 100 -2.59 -4.55 -7.39
CA LYS A 100 -3.47 -5.70 -7.66
C LYS A 100 -3.37 -6.21 -9.10
N ARG A 101 -2.70 -5.49 -10.00
CA ARG A 101 -2.62 -5.78 -11.44
C ARG A 101 -1.27 -6.35 -11.85
N VAL A 102 -0.74 -7.32 -11.10
CA VAL A 102 0.32 -8.18 -11.63
C VAL A 102 -0.36 -9.47 -12.13
N ASP A 103 -1.10 -9.35 -13.23
CA ASP A 103 -1.55 -10.53 -13.98
C ASP A 103 -0.28 -11.21 -14.52
N GLY A 104 -0.04 -12.45 -14.08
CA GLY A 104 1.14 -13.23 -14.48
C GLY A 104 2.39 -13.06 -13.60
N SER A 105 2.27 -12.54 -12.37
CA SER A 105 3.41 -12.39 -11.44
C SER A 105 4.20 -13.68 -11.28
N ASP A 106 5.52 -13.59 -11.37
CA ASP A 106 6.41 -14.66 -10.91
C ASP A 106 6.04 -15.04 -9.45
N LEU A 107 6.15 -16.33 -9.12
CA LEU A 107 5.87 -16.86 -7.79
C LEU A 107 6.72 -16.14 -6.71
N THR A 108 7.92 -15.69 -7.10
CA THR A 108 8.82 -14.93 -6.24
C THR A 108 8.26 -13.56 -5.89
N GLU A 109 7.79 -12.80 -6.86
CA GLU A 109 7.16 -11.48 -6.67
C GLU A 109 5.86 -11.58 -5.87
N LEU A 110 5.07 -12.63 -6.10
CA LEU A 110 3.88 -12.89 -5.29
C LEU A 110 4.27 -13.16 -3.83
N ALA A 111 5.34 -13.93 -3.60
CA ALA A 111 5.81 -14.21 -2.24
C ALA A 111 6.31 -12.94 -1.54
N THR A 112 7.11 -12.11 -2.20
CA THR A 112 7.60 -10.84 -1.63
C THR A 112 6.44 -9.90 -1.32
N PHE A 113 5.49 -9.73 -2.24
CA PHE A 113 4.31 -8.92 -2.02
C PHE A 113 3.47 -9.44 -0.83
N THR A 114 3.28 -10.75 -0.74
CA THR A 114 2.52 -11.35 0.36
C THR A 114 3.24 -11.14 1.69
N TYR A 115 4.56 -11.23 1.70
CA TYR A 115 5.39 -10.98 2.88
C TYR A 115 5.29 -9.52 3.34
N GLU A 116 5.50 -8.55 2.45
CA GLU A 116 5.38 -7.12 2.77
C GLU A 116 3.97 -6.76 3.28
N LYS A 117 2.95 -7.36 2.69
CA LYS A 117 1.57 -7.20 3.13
C LYS A 117 1.33 -7.73 4.53
N GLU A 118 1.94 -8.86 4.92
CA GLU A 118 1.81 -9.34 6.30
C GLU A 118 2.67 -8.49 7.25
N LEU A 119 3.87 -8.06 6.87
CA LEU A 119 4.70 -7.16 7.69
C LEU A 119 3.99 -5.85 8.06
N SER A 120 3.33 -5.19 7.10
CA SER A 120 2.58 -3.96 7.37
C SER A 120 1.45 -4.15 8.40
N LYS A 121 0.83 -5.33 8.44
CA LYS A 121 -0.17 -5.67 9.47
C LYS A 121 0.45 -5.98 10.84
N LEU A 122 1.67 -6.50 10.87
CA LEU A 122 2.39 -6.69 12.13
C LEU A 122 2.82 -5.33 12.70
N ASN A 123 3.40 -4.45 11.89
CA ASN A 123 3.88 -3.14 12.34
C ASN A 123 2.76 -2.27 12.92
N SER A 124 1.56 -2.29 12.32
CA SER A 124 0.38 -1.59 12.85
C SER A 124 -0.15 -2.16 14.17
N LYS A 125 0.24 -3.38 14.56
CA LYS A 125 -0.11 -3.99 15.86
C LYS A 125 1.01 -3.86 16.89
N LEU A 126 2.24 -3.62 16.46
CA LEU A 126 3.44 -3.58 17.31
C LEU A 126 3.64 -2.24 18.03
N GLU A 127 2.90 -1.19 17.69
CA GLU A 127 2.99 0.12 18.37
C GLU A 127 2.72 0.05 19.88
N ASN A 128 2.16 -1.06 20.38
CA ASN A 128 1.89 -1.30 21.80
C ASN A 128 2.87 -2.25 22.51
N ILE A 129 3.90 -2.77 21.82
CA ILE A 129 4.85 -3.73 22.40
C ILE A 129 6.18 -3.01 22.65
N SER A 130 6.23 -2.25 23.74
CA SER A 130 7.49 -1.80 24.32
C SER A 130 8.09 -2.96 25.11
N HIS A 131 9.22 -3.49 24.63
CA HIS A 131 10.41 -3.86 25.40
C HIS A 131 11.27 -4.87 24.63
N GLU A 132 12.58 -4.58 24.58
CA GLU A 132 13.61 -5.52 24.12
C GLU A 132 13.58 -6.78 24.98
N GLN A 133 12.98 -7.84 24.47
CA GLN A 133 13.06 -9.15 25.08
C GLN A 133 14.26 -9.89 24.51
N LYS A 134 15.23 -10.18 25.37
CA LYS A 134 16.37 -11.02 25.03
C LYS A 134 15.91 -12.47 24.91
N HIS A 135 15.70 -12.93 23.69
CA HIS A 135 15.43 -14.34 23.40
C HIS A 135 16.63 -15.19 23.82
N GLN A 136 16.39 -16.18 24.68
CA GLN A 136 17.41 -17.15 25.07
C GLN A 136 17.41 -18.31 24.07
N ILE A 137 18.40 -18.33 23.20
CA ILE A 137 18.66 -19.44 22.28
C ILE A 137 19.62 -20.41 22.98
N GLY A 138 19.16 -21.61 23.30
CA GLY A 138 19.99 -22.68 23.85
C GLY A 138 20.23 -23.77 22.82
N VAL A 139 21.49 -24.06 22.49
CA VAL A 139 21.84 -25.21 21.64
C VAL A 139 22.09 -26.42 22.53
N ASN A 140 21.34 -27.49 22.32
CA ASN A 140 21.57 -28.75 23.00
C ASN A 140 22.70 -29.52 22.28
N THR A 141 23.89 -29.51 22.89
CA THR A 141 25.11 -30.12 22.34
C THR A 141 25.05 -31.63 22.16
N ARG A 142 24.09 -32.32 22.80
CA ARG A 142 23.96 -33.79 22.71
C ARG A 142 23.12 -34.26 21.53
N ASN A 143 22.14 -33.47 21.09
CA ASN A 143 21.23 -33.82 19.99
C ASN A 143 21.25 -32.82 18.83
N GLY A 144 22.06 -31.76 18.93
CA GLY A 144 22.16 -30.69 17.94
C GLY A 144 20.90 -29.83 17.80
N LYS A 145 19.90 -30.00 18.68
CA LYS A 145 18.62 -29.28 18.58
C LYS A 145 18.75 -27.88 19.18
N LEU A 146 18.23 -26.90 18.44
CA LEU A 146 18.05 -25.52 18.89
C LEU A 146 16.78 -25.46 19.73
N ASN A 147 16.88 -24.95 20.96
CA ASN A 147 15.72 -24.65 21.80
C ASN A 147 15.57 -23.13 21.90
N VAL A 148 14.48 -22.61 21.35
CA VAL A 148 14.14 -21.19 21.40
C VAL A 148 12.93 -21.06 22.31
N LYS A 149 13.10 -20.33 23.42
CA LYS A 149 11.99 -19.98 24.31
C LYS A 149 11.44 -18.62 23.89
N ASP A 150 10.26 -18.64 23.28
CA ASP A 150 9.52 -17.45 22.89
C ASP A 150 8.29 -17.23 23.78
N GLU A 151 7.72 -16.04 23.69
CA GLU A 151 6.50 -15.70 24.42
C GLU A 151 5.28 -16.45 23.87
N GLU A 152 4.58 -17.14 24.76
CA GLU A 152 3.34 -17.85 24.41
C GLU A 152 2.25 -16.90 23.88
N ARG A 153 2.24 -15.64 24.35
CA ARG A 153 1.30 -14.61 23.88
C ARG A 153 1.51 -14.30 22.40
N LEU A 154 2.75 -14.16 21.94
CA LEU A 154 3.08 -13.91 20.54
C LEU A 154 2.75 -15.13 19.67
N LEU A 155 3.01 -16.34 20.18
CA LEU A 155 2.62 -17.58 19.50
C LEU A 155 1.11 -17.69 19.32
N ASN A 156 0.33 -17.40 20.37
CA ASN A 156 -1.12 -17.41 20.31
C ASN A 156 -1.65 -16.33 19.34
N ASN A 157 -1.04 -15.15 19.32
CA ASN A 157 -1.36 -14.11 18.34
C ASN A 157 -1.08 -14.57 16.90
N LEU A 158 0.03 -15.26 16.65
CA LEU A 158 0.34 -15.83 15.34
C LEU A 158 -0.72 -16.85 14.91
N VAL A 159 -1.06 -17.79 15.79
CA VAL A 159 -2.10 -18.80 15.52
C VAL A 159 -3.45 -18.14 15.22
N ASN A 160 -3.84 -17.14 16.01
CA ASN A 160 -5.08 -16.40 15.80
C ASN A 160 -5.09 -15.65 14.45
N ASN A 161 -3.98 -14.99 14.09
CA ASN A 161 -3.84 -14.32 12.79
C ASN A 161 -3.94 -15.32 11.62
N LEU A 162 -3.33 -16.50 11.74
CA LEU A 162 -3.42 -17.55 10.72
C LEU A 162 -4.86 -18.07 10.57
N ASN A 163 -5.55 -18.32 11.68
CA ASN A 163 -6.95 -18.77 11.65
C ASN A 163 -7.88 -17.71 11.07
N GLU A 164 -7.69 -16.44 11.44
CA GLU A 164 -8.46 -15.33 10.87
C GLU A 164 -8.24 -15.18 9.37
N THR A 165 -6.99 -15.24 8.90
CA THR A 165 -6.68 -15.10 7.48
C THR A 165 -7.26 -16.28 6.68
N ALA A 166 -7.18 -17.50 7.20
CA ALA A 166 -7.82 -18.67 6.61
C ALA A 166 -9.35 -18.50 6.52
N LYS A 167 -10.00 -18.07 7.61
CA LYS A 167 -11.45 -17.80 7.65
C LYS A 167 -11.85 -16.70 6.67
N LYS A 168 -11.09 -15.61 6.59
CA LYS A 168 -11.32 -14.51 5.63
C LYS A 168 -11.22 -15.01 4.19
N ARG A 169 -10.17 -15.77 3.84
CA ARG A 169 -9.99 -16.38 2.51
C ARG A 169 -11.16 -17.30 2.15
N TYR A 170 -11.58 -18.13 3.10
CA TYR A 170 -12.74 -19.02 2.91
C TYR A 170 -14.02 -18.24 2.64
N MET A 171 -14.34 -17.22 3.45
CA MET A 171 -15.56 -16.44 3.31
C MET A 171 -15.60 -15.65 1.98
N VAL A 172 -14.48 -15.07 1.56
CA VAL A 172 -14.37 -14.41 0.24
C VAL A 172 -14.65 -15.40 -0.88
N ARG A 173 -14.06 -16.61 -0.81
CA ARG A 173 -14.29 -17.64 -1.83
C ARG A 173 -15.72 -18.16 -1.81
N LYS A 174 -16.31 -18.38 -0.63
CA LYS A 174 -17.71 -18.78 -0.47
C LYS A 174 -18.65 -17.76 -1.09
N LYS A 175 -18.45 -16.47 -0.79
CA LYS A 175 -19.25 -15.37 -1.37
C LYS A 175 -19.12 -15.33 -2.90
N LYS A 176 -17.92 -15.51 -3.45
CA LYS A 176 -17.67 -15.54 -4.90
C LYS A 176 -18.36 -16.72 -5.58
N LEU A 177 -18.39 -17.89 -4.93
CA LEU A 177 -19.10 -19.06 -5.44
C LEU A 177 -20.62 -18.83 -5.42
N GLN A 178 -21.15 -18.26 -4.33
CA GLN A 178 -22.57 -17.92 -4.22
C GLN A 178 -23.00 -16.86 -5.24
N SER A 179 -22.20 -15.80 -5.44
CA SER A 179 -22.52 -14.76 -6.42
C SER A 179 -22.50 -15.28 -7.87
N LYS A 180 -21.63 -16.24 -8.18
CA LYS A 180 -21.58 -16.92 -9.48
C LYS A 180 -22.74 -17.91 -9.67
N ALA A 181 -23.18 -18.54 -8.59
CA ALA A 181 -24.38 -19.38 -8.61
C ALA A 181 -25.64 -18.54 -8.86
N SER A 182 -25.75 -17.34 -8.28
CA SER A 182 -26.90 -16.45 -8.48
C SER A 182 -26.89 -15.67 -9.80
N SER A 183 -25.72 -15.50 -10.42
CA SER A 183 -25.56 -14.89 -11.74
C SER A 183 -25.81 -15.94 -12.83
N ASP A 184 -27.00 -16.55 -12.83
CA ASP A 184 -27.41 -17.44 -13.92
C ASP A 184 -27.71 -16.62 -15.17
N ILE A 185 -26.69 -16.46 -16.01
CA ILE A 185 -26.90 -16.30 -17.44
C ILE A 185 -27.53 -17.60 -17.92
N ALA A 186 -28.68 -17.49 -18.60
CA ALA A 186 -29.57 -18.55 -19.03
C ALA A 186 -28.90 -19.59 -19.96
N GLY A 187 -28.02 -20.42 -19.41
CA GLY A 187 -27.51 -21.62 -20.03
C GLY A 187 -28.04 -22.83 -19.27
N ASN A 188 -28.79 -23.70 -19.93
CA ASN A 188 -29.23 -24.99 -19.39
C ASN A 188 -28.01 -25.92 -19.19
N TYR A 189 -27.18 -25.64 -18.19
CA TYR A 189 -26.05 -26.48 -17.85
C TYR A 189 -26.54 -27.65 -16.99
N PHE A 190 -26.42 -28.87 -17.51
CA PHE A 190 -26.84 -30.10 -16.82
C PHE A 190 -26.05 -30.38 -15.52
N LYS A 191 -24.85 -29.80 -15.34
CA LYS A 191 -23.98 -29.98 -14.15
C LYS A 191 -23.18 -28.71 -13.86
N ASP A 192 -22.95 -28.42 -12.57
CA ASP A 192 -22.11 -27.29 -12.10
C ASP A 192 -20.68 -27.31 -12.67
N LYS A 193 -20.09 -28.50 -12.81
CA LYS A 193 -18.75 -28.64 -13.42
C LYS A 193 -18.74 -28.21 -14.88
N ASN A 194 -19.84 -28.45 -15.61
CA ASN A 194 -19.96 -28.04 -17.01
C ASN A 194 -20.11 -26.51 -17.10
N LYS A 195 -20.88 -25.89 -16.20
CA LYS A 195 -20.96 -24.43 -16.07
C LYS A 195 -19.58 -23.81 -15.84
N GLN A 196 -18.81 -24.34 -14.89
CA GLN A 196 -17.45 -23.85 -14.60
C GLN A 196 -16.48 -24.01 -15.77
N PHE A 197 -16.64 -25.08 -16.56
CA PHE A 197 -15.84 -25.31 -17.76
C PHE A 197 -16.17 -24.29 -18.85
N ASN A 198 -17.45 -24.04 -19.13
CA ASN A 198 -17.87 -23.05 -20.12
C ASN A 198 -17.50 -21.63 -19.70
N GLU A 199 -17.63 -21.27 -18.41
CA GLU A 199 -17.12 -20.00 -17.86
C GLU A 199 -15.60 -19.85 -18.05
N LYS A 200 -14.85 -20.95 -18.08
CA LYS A 200 -13.41 -20.92 -18.37
C LYS A 200 -13.19 -20.67 -19.86
N LEU A 201 -13.91 -21.37 -20.73
CA LEU A 201 -13.81 -21.19 -22.18
C LEU A 201 -14.16 -19.76 -22.61
N GLU A 202 -15.24 -19.19 -22.09
CA GLU A 202 -15.62 -17.80 -22.36
C GLU A 202 -14.52 -16.80 -22.00
N ARG A 203 -13.80 -17.07 -20.90
CA ARG A 203 -12.69 -16.21 -20.46
C ARG A 203 -11.52 -16.28 -21.42
N GLU A 204 -11.11 -17.48 -21.81
CA GLU A 204 -10.00 -17.70 -22.75
C GLU A 204 -10.33 -17.11 -24.13
N LEU A 205 -11.58 -17.24 -24.59
CA LEU A 205 -12.04 -16.62 -25.83
C LEU A 205 -11.98 -15.10 -25.76
N LYS A 206 -12.49 -14.52 -24.67
CA LYS A 206 -12.46 -13.07 -24.45
C LYS A 206 -11.03 -12.53 -24.30
N GLU A 207 -10.12 -13.28 -23.69
CA GLU A 207 -8.70 -12.90 -23.59
C GLU A 207 -8.02 -12.94 -24.95
N ARG A 208 -8.36 -13.90 -25.82
CA ARG A 208 -7.88 -13.94 -27.22
C ARG A 208 -8.40 -12.78 -28.06
N ASP A 209 -9.67 -12.44 -27.92
CA ASP A 209 -10.28 -11.32 -28.68
C ASP A 209 -9.72 -9.95 -28.25
N ASN A 210 -9.27 -9.81 -26.99
CA ASN A 210 -8.67 -8.56 -26.48
C ASN A 210 -7.13 -8.51 -26.63
N GLY A 211 -6.48 -9.63 -26.97
CA GLY A 211 -5.04 -9.75 -27.16
C GLY A 211 -4.60 -9.98 -28.61
N GLY A 212 -5.55 -9.91 -29.56
CA GLY A 212 -5.29 -10.00 -30.99
C GLY A 212 -5.18 -8.62 -31.64
N ASP A 213 -4.02 -8.00 -31.49
CA ASP A 213 -3.42 -7.00 -32.39
C ASP A 213 -1.89 -7.16 -32.37
#